data_AF-A0A8V5GRT1-F1
#
_entry.id   AF-A0A8V5GRT1-F1
#
_cell.length_a   1.000
_cell.length_b   1.000
_cell.length_c   1.000
_cell.angle_alpha   90.00
_cell.angle_beta   90.00
_cell.angle_gamma   90.00
#
_symmetry.space_group_name_H-M   'P 1'
#
loop_
_entity.id
_entity.type
_entity.pdbx_description
1 polymer ?
#
loop_
_entity_poly.entity_id
_entity_poly.type
_entity_poly.pdbx_seq_one_letter_code
_entity_poly.pdbx_strand_id
1 'polypeptide(L)'
;MVALSKQLREIGKHVAGTRSPGLDGPVHDIQPGDYVYVKSGDWVYVKNFPGDPLQEKWSGPYQILLTTFTAVKIKEQPAWIHYSRIKKAPEPEKTWQIEPSGPLRMKSRRS
;
A
#
# COMPACT_ATOMS: atom_id res chain seq x y z
N MET A 1 -41.35 15.42 26.94
CA MET A 1 -40.27 15.72 25.97
C MET A 1 -39.15 14.68 26.00
N VAL A 2 -39.45 13.37 25.86
CA VAL A 2 -38.45 12.27 25.99
C VAL A 2 -38.30 11.44 24.71
N ALA A 3 -39.19 11.62 23.72
CA ALA A 3 -39.20 10.83 22.49
C ALA A 3 -38.01 11.12 21.58
N LEU A 4 -37.62 12.39 21.45
CA LEU A 4 -36.56 12.82 20.53
C LEU A 4 -35.18 12.30 20.94
N SER A 5 -34.83 12.35 22.22
CA SER A 5 -33.53 11.85 22.71
C SER A 5 -33.41 10.33 22.54
N LYS A 6 -34.52 9.60 22.68
CA LYS A 6 -34.57 8.17 22.42
C LYS A 6 -34.36 7.85 20.94
N GLN A 7 -35.00 8.61 20.05
CA GLN A 7 -34.81 8.50 18.60
C GLN A 7 -33.36 8.81 18.17
N LEU A 8 -32.78 9.89 18.68
CA LEU A 8 -31.39 10.26 18.37
C LEU A 8 -30.39 9.19 18.82
N ARG A 9 -30.64 8.54 19.97
CA ARG A 9 -29.81 7.43 20.46
C ARG A 9 -29.90 6.18 19.60
N GLU A 10 -31.10 5.83 19.09
CA GLU A 10 -31.26 4.69 18.18
C GLU A 10 -30.58 4.95 16.82
N ILE A 11 -30.66 6.17 16.29
CA ILE A 11 -29.94 6.56 15.08
C ILE A 11 -28.42 6.50 15.31
N GLY A 12 -27.94 6.99 16.46
CA GLY A 12 -26.52 6.98 16.80
C GLY A 12 -25.88 5.58 16.81
N LYS A 13 -26.61 4.54 17.21
CA LYS A 13 -26.13 3.14 17.19
C LYS A 13 -25.84 2.64 15.78
N HIS A 14 -26.69 3.01 14.81
CA HIS A 14 -26.55 2.60 13.42
C HIS A 14 -25.50 3.42 12.67
N VAL A 15 -25.28 4.68 13.11
CA VAL A 15 -24.29 5.59 12.51
C VAL A 15 -22.88 5.40 13.10
N ALA A 16 -22.76 4.91 14.35
CA ALA A 16 -21.45 4.68 14.97
C ALA A 16 -20.61 3.67 14.17
N GLY A 17 -21.23 2.64 13.59
CA GLY A 17 -20.56 1.64 12.75
C GLY A 17 -20.31 2.10 11.30
N THR A 18 -20.93 3.19 10.85
CA THR A 18 -20.66 3.78 9.52
C THR A 18 -19.55 4.83 9.56
N ARG A 19 -19.06 5.18 10.75
CA ARG A 19 -17.89 6.04 10.85
C ARG A 19 -16.71 5.25 10.31
N SER A 20 -16.07 5.79 9.28
CA SER A 20 -14.76 5.33 8.87
C SER A 20 -13.88 5.25 10.12
N PRO A 21 -13.12 4.16 10.34
CA PRO A 21 -12.12 4.11 11.40
C PRO A 21 -11.39 5.45 11.38
N GLY A 22 -11.40 6.15 12.52
CA GLY A 22 -10.78 7.47 12.59
C GLY A 22 -9.35 7.39 12.08
N LEU A 23 -8.87 8.46 11.44
CA LEU A 23 -7.45 8.62 11.10
C LEU A 23 -6.61 8.85 12.38
N ASP A 24 -6.95 8.17 13.47
CA ASP A 24 -6.32 8.27 14.79
C ASP A 24 -4.92 7.62 14.80
N GLY A 25 -4.53 6.93 13.72
CA GLY A 25 -3.20 6.37 13.56
C GLY A 25 -2.81 6.10 12.11
N PRO A 26 -1.52 5.76 11.87
CA PRO A 26 -1.04 5.38 10.55
C PRO A 26 -1.77 4.15 10.03
N VAL A 27 -2.40 4.28 8.85
CA VAL A 27 -3.09 3.17 8.18
C VAL A 27 -2.08 2.17 7.60
N HIS A 28 -0.80 2.54 7.59
CA HIS A 28 0.29 1.73 7.09
C HIS A 28 1.53 1.84 7.97
N ASP A 29 2.27 0.75 8.10
CA ASP A 29 3.51 0.63 8.87
C ASP A 29 4.74 1.08 8.06
N ILE A 30 4.65 2.14 7.27
CA ILE A 30 5.76 2.54 6.37
C ILE A 30 6.51 3.72 6.95
N GLN A 31 7.82 3.58 7.14
CA GLN A 31 8.63 4.64 7.75
C GLN A 31 9.42 5.42 6.69
N PRO A 32 9.70 6.71 6.94
CA PRO A 32 10.69 7.43 6.15
C PRO A 32 12.03 6.67 6.15
N GLY A 33 12.61 6.48 4.96
CA GLY A 33 13.80 5.64 4.76
C GLY A 33 13.50 4.24 4.20
N ASP A 34 12.27 3.74 4.31
CA ASP A 34 11.88 2.46 3.70
C ASP A 34 11.90 2.55 2.16
N TYR A 35 12.17 1.41 1.52
CA TYR A 35 12.03 1.23 0.09
C TYR A 35 10.67 0.63 -0.24
N VAL A 36 10.01 1.18 -1.27
CA VAL A 36 8.69 0.70 -1.71
C VAL A 36 8.57 0.64 -3.22
N TYR A 37 7.84 -0.35 -3.69
CA TYR A 37 7.32 -0.38 -5.04
C TYR A 37 6.04 0.45 -5.15
N VAL A 38 5.94 1.24 -6.20
CA VAL A 38 4.75 2.03 -6.50
C VAL A 38 4.01 1.42 -7.67
N LYS A 39 2.71 1.21 -7.49
CA LYS A 39 1.83 0.75 -8.56
C LYS A 39 1.63 1.90 -9.56
N SER A 40 2.13 1.72 -10.77
CA SER A 40 1.78 2.59 -11.89
C SER A 40 0.29 2.39 -12.20
N GLY A 41 -0.46 3.50 -12.24
CA GLY A 41 -1.93 3.48 -12.23
C GLY A 41 -2.54 2.62 -13.34
N ASP A 42 -3.59 1.87 -12.99
CA ASP A 42 -4.45 1.23 -14.00
C ASP A 42 -5.07 2.36 -14.85
N TRP A 43 -4.81 2.35 -16.15
CA TRP A 43 -5.41 3.26 -17.12
C TRP A 43 -6.94 3.18 -16.98
N VAL A 44 -7.59 4.33 -16.76
CA VAL A 44 -9.04 4.45 -16.86
C VAL A 44 -9.44 3.92 -18.24
N TYR A 45 -10.32 2.91 -18.28
CA TYR A 45 -10.77 2.16 -19.46
C TYR A 45 -10.57 2.87 -20.80
N VAL A 46 -9.43 2.63 -21.45
CA VAL A 46 -9.33 2.75 -22.89
C VAL A 46 -9.56 1.35 -23.41
N LYS A 47 -10.72 1.16 -24.04
CA LYS A 47 -11.08 -0.07 -24.75
C LYS A 47 -10.05 -0.29 -25.86
N ASN A 48 -8.97 -0.98 -25.56
CA ASN A 48 -8.07 -1.60 -26.52
C ASN A 48 -7.28 -2.71 -25.81
N PHE A 49 -7.74 -3.95 -25.98
CA PHE A 49 -6.82 -5.09 -26.03
C PHE A 49 -6.33 -5.15 -27.48
N PRO A 50 -5.01 -5.08 -27.71
CA PRO A 50 -4.13 -6.19 -27.35
C PRO A 50 -2.81 -5.69 -26.74
N GLY A 51 -2.65 -5.88 -25.44
CA GLY A 51 -1.38 -5.66 -24.75
C GLY A 51 -1.21 -6.74 -23.72
N ASP A 52 -0.05 -7.37 -23.68
CA ASP A 52 0.25 -8.53 -22.85
C ASP A 52 -0.29 -8.40 -21.42
N PRO A 53 -1.07 -9.38 -20.92
CA PRO A 53 -1.69 -9.32 -19.59
C PRO A 53 -0.68 -9.35 -18.43
N LEU A 54 0.62 -9.45 -18.73
CA LEU A 54 1.72 -9.67 -17.79
C LEU A 54 2.71 -8.50 -17.69
N GLN A 55 2.29 -7.26 -17.97
CA GLN A 55 3.16 -6.11 -17.73
C GLN A 55 3.36 -5.86 -16.23
N GLU A 56 4.62 -5.58 -15.86
CA GLU A 56 4.99 -5.27 -14.48
C GLU A 56 4.28 -3.97 -14.05
N LYS A 57 3.25 -4.10 -13.22
CA LYS A 57 2.45 -2.96 -12.73
C LYS A 57 3.16 -2.14 -11.64
N TRP A 58 4.27 -2.64 -11.14
CA TRP A 58 5.00 -2.09 -10.00
C TRP A 58 6.31 -1.49 -10.49
N SER A 59 6.46 -0.19 -10.35
CA SER A 59 7.68 0.51 -10.73
C SER A 59 8.58 0.62 -9.50
N GLY A 60 9.85 0.25 -9.69
CA GLY A 60 11.05 0.60 -8.91
C GLY A 60 11.01 0.43 -7.38
N PRO A 61 12.12 0.08 -6.72
CA PRO A 61 12.25 0.35 -5.30
C PRO A 61 12.53 1.85 -5.10
N TYR A 62 11.52 2.62 -4.71
CA TYR A 62 11.66 4.04 -4.40
C TYR A 62 11.87 4.27 -2.92
N GLN A 63 12.79 5.16 -2.56
CA GLN A 63 12.99 5.58 -1.18
C GLN A 63 11.91 6.57 -0.75
N ILE A 64 11.31 6.32 0.42
CA ILE A 64 10.34 7.21 1.03
C ILE A 64 11.05 8.31 1.81
N LEU A 65 10.65 9.55 1.54
CA LEU A 65 11.14 10.73 2.25
C LEU A 65 10.21 11.12 3.40
N LEU A 66 8.90 11.03 3.19
CA LEU A 66 7.89 11.45 4.17
C LEU A 66 6.71 10.49 4.18
N THR A 67 6.16 10.27 5.36
CA THR A 67 4.97 9.45 5.59
C THR A 67 3.92 10.28 6.32
N THR A 68 2.68 10.25 5.83
CA THR A 68 1.48 10.71 6.51
C THR A 68 0.56 9.50 6.78
N PHE A 69 -0.53 9.65 7.54
CA PHE A 69 -1.39 8.52 7.92
C PHE A 69 -1.93 7.67 6.76
N THR A 70 -2.14 8.26 5.58
CA THR A 70 -2.76 7.59 4.43
C THR A 70 -1.92 7.66 3.15
N ALA A 71 -0.83 8.42 3.16
CA ALA A 71 -0.05 8.68 1.96
C ALA A 71 1.43 8.87 2.27
N VAL A 72 2.27 8.51 1.30
CA VAL A 72 3.73 8.70 1.38
C VAL A 72 4.22 9.58 0.25
N LYS A 73 5.36 10.20 0.47
CA LYS A 73 6.11 10.95 -0.53
C LYS A 73 7.42 10.23 -0.81
N ILE A 74 7.63 9.91 -2.08
CA ILE A 74 8.88 9.30 -2.56
C ILE A 74 9.81 10.38 -3.13
N LYS A 75 11.10 10.08 -3.21
CA LYS A 75 12.11 11.03 -3.71
C LYS A 75 11.90 11.44 -5.17
N GLU A 76 11.43 10.52 -5.99
CA GLU A 76 11.36 10.72 -7.45
C GLU A 76 10.07 11.39 -7.93
N GLN A 77 8.99 11.36 -7.13
CA GLN A 77 7.73 12.01 -7.47
C GLN A 77 7.41 13.16 -6.52
N PRO A 78 7.00 14.33 -7.05
CA PRO A 78 6.57 15.45 -6.22
C PRO A 78 5.20 15.19 -5.55
N ALA A 79 4.41 14.27 -6.09
CA ALA A 79 3.05 13.96 -5.63
C ALA A 79 3.02 12.98 -4.44
N TRP A 80 2.00 13.13 -3.61
CA TRP A 80 1.68 12.17 -2.55
C TRP A 80 0.98 10.93 -3.12
N ILE A 81 1.43 9.75 -2.72
CA ILE A 81 0.91 8.46 -3.18
C ILE A 81 0.16 7.81 -2.04
N HIS A 82 -1.09 7.42 -2.27
CA HIS A 82 -1.90 6.72 -1.28
C HIS A 82 -1.34 5.32 -0.99
N TYR A 83 -1.36 4.91 0.29
CA TYR A 83 -0.75 3.65 0.75
C TYR A 83 -1.23 2.39 -0.01
N SER A 84 -2.46 2.39 -0.51
CA SER A 84 -3.02 1.26 -1.28
C SER A 84 -2.31 1.01 -2.63
N ARG A 85 -1.55 2.00 -3.13
CA ARG A 85 -0.78 1.88 -4.37
C ARG A 85 0.69 1.52 -4.12
N ILE A 86 1.02 1.09 -2.90
CA ILE A 86 2.40 0.98 -2.45
C ILE A 86 2.61 -0.41 -1.83
N LYS A 87 3.76 -1.00 -2.10
CA LYS A 87 4.17 -2.27 -1.53
C LYS A 87 5.58 -2.15 -0.98
N LYS A 88 5.83 -2.62 0.25
CA LYS A 88 7.18 -2.66 0.82
C LYS A 88 8.12 -3.46 -0.09
N ALA A 89 9.23 -2.85 -0.46
CA ALA A 89 10.31 -3.50 -1.19
C ALA A 89 11.29 -4.11 -0.18
N PRO A 90 11.95 -5.23 -0.50
CA PRO A 90 13.08 -5.69 0.28
C PRO A 90 14.18 -4.62 0.21
N GLU A 91 14.83 -4.37 1.35
CA GLU A 91 15.98 -3.49 1.45
C GLU A 91 17.07 -3.95 0.46
N PRO A 92 17.74 -3.04 -0.28
CA PRO A 92 18.70 -3.41 -1.33
C PRO A 92 19.85 -4.30 -0.85
N GLU A 93 20.20 -4.26 0.44
CA GLU A 93 21.24 -5.12 1.02
C GLU A 93 20.76 -6.56 1.29
N LYS A 94 19.45 -6.78 1.42
CA LYS A 94 18.83 -8.10 1.61
C LYS A 94 18.57 -8.78 0.26
N THR A 95 19.61 -8.90 -0.55
CA THR A 95 19.54 -9.68 -1.78
C THR A 95 19.49 -11.16 -1.40
N TRP A 96 18.44 -11.87 -1.82
CA TRP A 96 18.35 -13.32 -1.62
C TRP A 96 19.52 -14.00 -2.31
N GLN A 97 20.40 -14.63 -1.53
CA GLN A 97 21.44 -15.48 -2.08
C GLN A 97 20.78 -16.79 -2.50
N ILE A 98 20.80 -17.09 -3.79
CA ILE A 98 20.26 -18.34 -4.36
C ILE A 98 21.43 -19.28 -4.56
N GLU A 99 21.57 -20.24 -3.67
CA GLU A 99 22.60 -21.28 -3.76
C GLU A 99 21.99 -22.53 -4.43
N PRO A 100 22.58 -23.04 -5.52
CA PRO A 100 22.15 -24.29 -6.11
C PRO A 100 22.48 -25.44 -5.14
N SER A 101 21.45 -26.12 -4.64
CA SER A 101 21.58 -27.24 -3.69
C SER A 101 21.47 -28.60 -4.37
N GLY A 102 21.28 -28.64 -5.69
CA GLY A 102 21.18 -29.85 -6.51
C GLY A 102 20.61 -29.55 -7.90
N PRO A 103 20.52 -30.55 -8.79
CA PRO A 103 20.15 -30.36 -10.20
C PRO A 103 18.75 -29.75 -10.41
N LEU A 104 17.85 -29.87 -9.43
CA LEU A 104 16.50 -29.27 -9.45
C LEU A 104 16.15 -28.56 -8.12
N ARG A 105 17.15 -28.23 -7.29
CA ARG A 105 16.91 -27.70 -5.94
C ARG A 105 17.69 -26.41 -5.74
N MET A 106 16.98 -25.35 -5.37
CA MET A 106 17.56 -24.08 -4.95
C MET A 106 17.32 -23.88 -3.46
N LYS A 107 18.32 -23.35 -2.76
CA LYS A 107 18.19 -22.88 -1.38
C LYS A 107 18.34 -21.37 -1.40
N SER A 108 17.34 -20.66 -0.92
CA SER A 108 17.45 -19.23 -0.68
C SER A 108 17.89 -18.99 0.76
N ARG A 109 18.92 -18.18 0.95
CA ARG A 109 19.36 -17.72 2.27
C ARG A 109 19.16 -16.21 2.34
N ARG A 110 18.53 -15.75 3.43
CA ARG A 110 18.46 -14.33 3.78
C ARG A 110 19.75 -14.00 4.54
N SER A 111 20.52 -13.03 4.03
CA SER A 111 21.67 -12.47 4.75
C SER A 111 21.22 -11.38 5.71
#